data_AF-A0A9N9JQ61-F1
#
_entry.id   AF-A0A9N9JQ61-F1
#
_cell.length_a   1.000
_cell.length_b   1.000
_cell.length_c   1.000
_cell.angle_alpha   90.00
_cell.angle_beta   90.00
_cell.angle_gamma   90.00
#
_symmetry.space_group_name_H-M   'P 1'
#
loop_
_entity.id
_entity.type
_entity.pdbx_description
1 polymer ?
#
loop_
_entity_poly.entity_id
_entity_poly.type
_entity_poly.pdbx_seq_one_letter_code
_entity_poly.pdbx_strand_id
1 'polypeptide(L)'
;QNRYQQRYYDDATSTIELDKFKERVNLIDLSKRSEKLMNFGSVFSSTRIVRQLPESIEFWNRLIKEMLPNNPTIINIVDKIIDKIGGLNSYIGVHARLRDGFFVKNQKSTINELVERIQTDFKDNVCLTTKIFLAIDLKRDPIFLQPFFQTFTCTYILDDFNDLLEPLNFLKNPNDDMILYEFLIPLVDLLVVSKGKKFYGTRSSTFSKYAQRLNEVW
;
A
#
# COMPACT_ATOMS: atom_id res chain seq x y z
N GLN A 1 -19.32 -18.42 -2.30
CA GLN A 1 -17.98 -18.80 -2.79
C GLN A 1 -16.95 -18.63 -1.68
N ASN A 2 -15.99 -19.57 -1.55
CA ASN A 2 -15.00 -19.52 -0.49
C ASN A 2 -13.81 -18.61 -0.87
N ARG A 3 -13.53 -17.62 -0.01
CA ARG A 3 -12.43 -16.66 -0.18
C ARG A 3 -11.08 -17.32 -0.38
N TYR A 4 -10.83 -18.51 0.18
CA TYR A 4 -9.53 -19.19 0.09
C TYR A 4 -9.65 -20.61 -0.49
N GLN A 5 -10.46 -20.79 -1.53
CA GLN A 5 -10.58 -22.10 -2.18
C GLN A 5 -9.27 -22.53 -2.85
N GLN A 6 -8.91 -21.87 -3.94
CA GLN A 6 -7.80 -22.28 -4.81
C GLN A 6 -6.60 -21.33 -4.71
N ARG A 7 -5.41 -21.91 -4.62
CA ARG A 7 -4.12 -21.25 -4.83
C ARG A 7 -3.52 -21.73 -6.14
N TYR A 8 -3.03 -20.80 -6.94
CA TYR A 8 -2.54 -21.03 -8.28
C TYR A 8 -1.01 -21.02 -8.29
N TYR A 9 -0.40 -21.93 -9.05
CA TYR A 9 1.05 -22.10 -9.11
C TYR A 9 1.50 -22.05 -10.57
N ASP A 10 2.44 -21.18 -10.88
CA ASP A 10 3.06 -21.12 -12.22
C ASP A 10 4.02 -22.29 -12.46
N ASP A 11 4.73 -22.73 -11.42
CA ASP A 11 5.61 -23.89 -11.45
C ASP A 11 4.90 -25.15 -10.91
N ALA A 12 4.72 -26.14 -11.78
CA ALA A 12 4.13 -27.44 -11.42
C ALA A 12 5.00 -28.25 -10.44
N THR A 13 6.29 -27.95 -10.35
CA THR A 13 7.25 -28.61 -9.44
C THR A 13 7.37 -27.91 -8.08
N SER A 14 6.66 -26.79 -7.90
CA SER A 14 6.67 -26.02 -6.65
C SER A 14 6.45 -26.89 -5.41
N THR A 15 7.28 -26.70 -4.39
CA THR A 15 7.11 -27.27 -3.05
C THR A 15 6.51 -26.28 -2.05
N ILE A 16 6.03 -25.12 -2.51
CA ILE A 16 5.43 -24.11 -1.63
C ILE A 16 4.06 -24.63 -1.16
N GLU A 17 3.88 -24.65 0.16
CA GLU A 17 2.65 -25.10 0.82
C GLU A 17 1.43 -24.24 0.47
N LEU A 18 0.22 -24.76 0.70
CA LEU A 18 -1.03 -24.07 0.37
C LEU A 18 -1.34 -22.81 1.20
N ASP A 19 -0.61 -22.54 2.30
CA ASP A 19 -0.95 -21.47 3.25
C ASP A 19 -2.40 -21.67 3.75
N LYS A 20 -3.25 -20.65 3.71
CA LYS A 20 -4.67 -20.68 4.09
C LYS A 20 -5.61 -21.24 3.01
N PHE A 21 -5.09 -21.70 1.88
CA PHE A 21 -5.91 -22.19 0.77
C PHE A 21 -6.17 -23.69 0.89
N LYS A 22 -7.22 -24.17 0.20
CA LYS A 22 -7.66 -25.57 0.29
C LYS A 22 -7.17 -26.44 -0.87
N GLU A 23 -7.01 -25.84 -2.04
CA GLU A 23 -6.75 -26.57 -3.28
C GLU A 23 -5.61 -25.93 -4.07
N ARG A 24 -4.75 -26.78 -4.63
CA ARG A 24 -3.70 -26.39 -5.58
C ARG A 24 -4.24 -26.47 -6.99
N VAL A 25 -3.95 -25.46 -7.80
CA VAL A 25 -4.18 -25.45 -9.25
C VAL A 25 -2.89 -25.04 -9.94
N ASN A 26 -2.34 -25.88 -10.82
CA ASN A 26 -1.20 -25.47 -11.64
C ASN A 26 -1.71 -24.71 -12.88
N LEU A 27 -1.07 -23.59 -13.20
CA LEU A 27 -1.45 -22.78 -14.36
C LEU A 27 -1.24 -23.54 -15.68
N ILE A 28 -0.27 -24.46 -15.73
CA ILE A 28 -0.06 -25.32 -16.90
C ILE A 28 -1.26 -26.21 -17.19
N ASP A 29 -2.00 -26.65 -16.16
CA ASP A 29 -3.19 -27.48 -16.34
C ASP A 29 -4.35 -26.64 -16.89
N LEU A 30 -4.44 -25.36 -16.50
CA LEU A 30 -5.40 -24.42 -17.06
C LEU A 30 -5.12 -24.10 -18.54
N SER A 31 -3.84 -24.04 -18.94
CA SER A 31 -3.48 -23.75 -20.34
C SER A 31 -3.92 -24.83 -21.33
N LYS A 32 -4.17 -26.06 -20.84
CA LYS A 32 -4.58 -27.22 -21.65
C LYS A 32 -6.11 -27.32 -21.80
N ARG A 33 -6.86 -26.43 -21.15
CA ARG A 33 -8.32 -26.46 -21.13
C ARG A 33 -8.90 -25.91 -22.43
N SER A 34 -9.94 -26.56 -22.94
CA SER A 34 -10.62 -26.15 -24.17
C SER A 34 -11.86 -25.27 -23.93
N GLU A 35 -12.27 -25.09 -22.66
CA GLU A 35 -13.43 -24.26 -22.34
C GLU A 35 -13.18 -22.79 -22.68
N LYS A 36 -14.21 -22.13 -23.24
CA LYS A 36 -14.14 -20.70 -23.61
C LYS A 36 -14.28 -19.75 -22.43
N LEU A 37 -14.80 -20.23 -21.30
CA LEU A 37 -15.05 -19.44 -20.10
C LEU A 37 -14.47 -20.16 -18.88
N MET A 38 -13.62 -19.46 -18.13
CA MET A 38 -13.10 -19.91 -16.84
C MET A 38 -13.65 -19.02 -15.72
N ASN A 39 -14.28 -19.64 -14.71
CA ASN A 39 -14.79 -18.93 -13.54
C ASN A 39 -13.82 -19.08 -12.36
N PHE A 40 -13.11 -18.01 -12.06
CA PHE A 40 -12.22 -17.92 -10.90
C PHE A 40 -12.99 -17.32 -9.74
N GLY A 41 -13.51 -18.17 -8.83
CA GLY A 41 -14.48 -17.72 -7.82
C GLY A 41 -14.08 -16.46 -7.05
N SER A 42 -12.98 -16.50 -6.28
CA SER A 42 -12.45 -15.31 -5.60
C SER A 42 -11.06 -14.98 -6.11
N VAL A 43 -10.79 -13.70 -6.36
CA VAL A 43 -9.45 -13.16 -6.66
C VAL A 43 -8.75 -12.59 -5.43
N PHE A 44 -9.34 -12.73 -4.23
CA PHE A 44 -8.81 -12.15 -2.99
C PHE A 44 -7.46 -12.78 -2.57
N SER A 45 -6.60 -12.01 -1.88
CA SER A 45 -5.26 -12.37 -1.35
C SER A 45 -4.10 -12.20 -2.34
N SER A 46 -3.09 -11.43 -1.91
CA SER A 46 -1.83 -11.22 -2.66
C SER A 46 -0.97 -12.47 -2.80
N THR A 47 -1.25 -13.52 -2.03
CA THR A 47 -0.55 -14.82 -2.07
C THR A 47 -1.25 -15.88 -2.91
N ARG A 48 -2.38 -15.53 -3.55
CA ARG A 48 -3.19 -16.48 -4.34
C ARG A 48 -2.44 -17.08 -5.52
N ILE A 49 -1.60 -16.31 -6.18
CA ILE A 49 -0.74 -16.77 -7.27
C ILE A 49 0.67 -16.88 -6.73
N VAL A 50 1.18 -18.11 -6.66
CA VAL A 50 2.58 -18.42 -6.42
C VAL A 50 3.30 -18.24 -7.74
N ARG A 51 4.32 -17.37 -7.72
CA ARG A 51 5.16 -17.06 -8.87
C ARG A 51 6.59 -17.45 -8.52
N GLN A 52 7.15 -18.39 -9.27
CA GLN A 52 8.52 -18.89 -9.09
C GLN A 52 9.31 -18.90 -10.38
N LEU A 53 8.64 -19.03 -11.53
CA LEU A 53 9.32 -19.03 -12.81
C LEU A 53 9.90 -17.62 -13.09
N PRO A 54 11.14 -17.52 -13.60
CA PRO A 54 11.76 -16.24 -13.90
C PRO A 54 10.90 -15.33 -14.78
N GLU A 55 10.30 -15.88 -15.83
CA GLU A 55 9.44 -15.12 -16.75
C GLU A 55 8.17 -14.58 -16.08
N SER A 56 7.55 -15.34 -15.17
CA SER A 56 6.39 -14.88 -14.39
C SER A 56 6.76 -13.72 -13.46
N ILE A 57 7.95 -13.79 -12.84
CA ILE A 57 8.45 -12.74 -11.94
C ILE A 57 8.76 -11.49 -12.75
N GLU A 58 9.44 -11.62 -13.89
CA GLU A 58 9.75 -10.51 -14.79
C GLU A 58 8.48 -9.84 -15.31
N PHE A 59 7.53 -10.63 -15.84
CA PHE A 59 6.24 -10.12 -16.30
C PHE A 59 5.51 -9.36 -15.21
N TRP A 60 5.45 -9.90 -13.99
CA TRP A 60 4.77 -9.27 -12.87
C TRP A 60 5.43 -7.95 -12.45
N ASN A 61 6.77 -7.90 -12.45
CA ASN A 61 7.51 -6.68 -12.17
C ASN A 61 7.26 -5.61 -13.24
N ARG A 62 7.24 -5.99 -14.52
CA ARG A 62 6.88 -5.07 -15.61
C ARG A 62 5.44 -4.58 -15.46
N LEU A 63 4.47 -5.48 -15.27
CA LEU A 63 3.07 -5.13 -15.10
C LEU A 63 2.86 -4.11 -13.96
N ILE A 64 3.49 -4.32 -12.80
CA ILE A 64 3.36 -3.38 -11.67
C ILE A 64 3.89 -1.99 -12.03
N LYS A 65 5.03 -1.90 -12.73
CA LYS A 65 5.61 -0.64 -13.17
C LYS A 65 4.71 0.11 -14.17
N GLU A 66 3.89 -0.61 -14.92
CA GLU A 66 2.89 -0.02 -15.82
C GLU A 66 1.58 0.35 -15.10
N MET A 67 1.31 -0.18 -13.91
CA MET A 67 0.08 0.10 -13.14
C MET A 67 0.22 1.27 -12.16
N LEU A 68 1.20 2.15 -12.37
CA LEU A 68 1.37 3.35 -11.55
C LEU A 68 0.17 4.30 -11.74
N PRO A 69 -0.45 4.81 -10.66
CA PRO A 69 -1.48 5.83 -10.80
C PRO A 69 -0.95 7.06 -11.54
N ASN A 70 -1.58 7.39 -12.67
CA ASN A 70 -1.11 8.45 -13.58
C ASN A 70 -2.26 9.40 -13.98
N ASN A 71 -2.97 9.93 -13.00
CA ASN A 71 -3.97 10.97 -13.23
C ASN A 71 -3.31 12.36 -12.99
N PRO A 72 -3.32 13.29 -13.97
CA PRO A 72 -2.62 14.57 -13.83
C PRO A 72 -3.03 15.40 -12.60
N THR A 73 -4.31 15.37 -12.23
CA THR A 73 -4.81 16.07 -11.04
C THR A 73 -4.24 15.46 -9.77
N ILE A 74 -4.24 14.13 -9.67
CA ILE A 74 -3.64 13.40 -8.53
C ILE A 74 -2.15 13.72 -8.42
N ILE A 75 -1.41 13.62 -9.53
CA ILE A 75 0.03 13.88 -9.56
C ILE A 75 0.34 15.32 -9.10
N ASN A 76 -0.37 16.32 -9.62
CA ASN A 76 -0.19 17.71 -9.22
C ASN A 76 -0.50 17.95 -7.73
N ILE A 77 -1.49 17.27 -7.15
CA ILE A 77 -1.78 17.35 -5.71
C ILE A 77 -0.62 16.72 -4.91
N VAL A 78 -0.17 15.54 -5.31
CA VAL A 78 0.94 14.82 -4.67
C VAL A 78 2.20 15.67 -4.68
N ASP A 79 2.56 16.27 -5.81
CA ASP A 79 3.76 17.11 -5.92
C ASP A 79 3.68 18.32 -4.98
N LYS A 80 2.53 19.01 -4.92
CA LYS A 80 2.33 20.14 -3.99
C LYS A 80 2.44 19.73 -2.51
N ILE A 81 1.92 18.54 -2.16
CA ILE A 81 2.05 18.01 -0.79
C ILE A 81 3.52 17.73 -0.48
N ILE A 82 4.22 17.06 -1.40
CA ILE A 82 5.65 16.73 -1.26
C ILE A 82 6.49 17.99 -1.11
N ASP A 83 6.25 19.03 -1.91
CA ASP A 83 6.94 20.31 -1.81
C ASP A 83 6.72 20.99 -0.44
N LYS A 84 5.50 20.96 0.09
CA LYS A 84 5.21 21.48 1.44
C LYS A 84 5.89 20.69 2.55
N ILE A 85 6.04 19.38 2.38
CA ILE A 85 6.77 18.55 3.35
C ILE A 85 8.26 18.85 3.24
N GLY A 86 8.84 19.00 2.06
CA GLY A 86 10.25 19.38 1.89
C GLY A 86 10.92 18.90 0.61
N GLY A 87 10.15 18.35 -0.33
CA GLY A 87 10.63 17.82 -1.59
C GLY A 87 10.75 16.30 -1.62
N LEU A 88 11.01 15.78 -2.82
CA LEU A 88 11.22 14.35 -3.05
C LEU A 88 12.42 13.86 -2.23
N ASN A 89 12.32 12.64 -1.66
CA ASN A 89 13.38 12.01 -0.87
C ASN A 89 13.85 12.83 0.36
N SER A 90 13.06 13.81 0.83
CA SER A 90 13.40 14.64 1.99
C SER A 90 12.74 14.20 3.30
N TYR A 91 11.85 13.22 3.24
CA TYR A 91 11.02 12.76 4.37
C TYR A 91 10.92 11.23 4.38
N ILE A 92 10.46 10.66 5.49
CA ILE A 92 10.17 9.23 5.60
C ILE A 92 8.67 9.00 5.37
N GLY A 93 8.34 8.00 4.57
CA GLY A 93 6.97 7.53 4.42
C GLY A 93 6.64 6.47 5.47
N VAL A 94 5.54 6.66 6.20
CA VAL A 94 5.06 5.69 7.19
C VAL A 94 3.59 5.41 6.93
N HIS A 95 3.19 4.14 6.92
CA HIS A 95 1.79 3.76 6.82
C HIS A 95 1.39 2.90 8.03
N ALA A 96 0.36 3.37 8.74
CA ALA A 96 -0.25 2.66 9.86
C ALA A 96 -1.71 2.30 9.52
N ARG A 97 -1.94 1.02 9.19
CA ARG A 97 -3.27 0.44 9.01
C ARG A 97 -3.86 0.09 10.38
N LEU A 98 -4.91 0.79 10.77
CA LEU A 98 -5.43 0.74 12.14
C LEU A 98 -6.92 0.40 12.19
N ARG A 99 -7.61 0.37 11.04
CA ARG A 99 -9.04 0.01 10.95
C ARG A 99 -9.29 -1.43 10.54
N ASP A 100 -10.44 -1.90 11.04
CA ASP A 100 -11.11 -3.16 10.76
C ASP A 100 -10.41 -4.44 11.25
N GLY A 101 -11.23 -5.41 11.66
CA GLY A 101 -10.82 -6.79 11.93
C GLY A 101 -9.60 -6.94 12.84
N PHE A 102 -8.54 -7.57 12.32
CA PHE A 102 -7.31 -7.82 13.05
C PHE A 102 -6.52 -6.54 13.37
N PHE A 103 -6.63 -5.48 12.56
CA PHE A 103 -5.84 -4.25 12.75
C PHE A 103 -6.27 -3.49 14.01
N VAL A 104 -7.58 -3.42 14.29
CA VAL A 104 -8.12 -2.79 15.51
C VAL A 104 -7.55 -3.43 16.78
N LYS A 105 -7.42 -4.76 16.78
CA LYS A 105 -6.86 -5.51 17.92
C LYS A 105 -5.37 -5.26 18.16
N ASN A 106 -4.67 -4.72 17.16
CA ASN A 106 -3.22 -4.56 17.14
C ASN A 106 -2.77 -3.10 16.96
N GLN A 107 -3.64 -2.12 17.23
CA GLN A 107 -3.31 -0.69 17.04
C GLN A 107 -2.08 -0.29 17.85
N LYS A 108 -2.06 -0.59 19.15
CA LYS A 108 -0.93 -0.25 20.05
C LYS A 108 0.37 -0.93 19.61
N SER A 109 0.33 -2.24 19.34
CA SER A 109 1.51 -2.99 18.91
C SER A 109 2.03 -2.51 17.56
N THR A 110 1.14 -2.18 16.62
CA THR A 110 1.51 -1.62 15.31
C THR A 110 2.25 -0.30 15.46
N ILE A 111 1.76 0.62 16.28
CA ILE A 111 2.40 1.93 16.50
C ILE A 111 3.75 1.76 17.19
N ASN A 112 3.83 0.96 18.24
CA ASN A 112 5.10 0.71 18.93
C ASN A 112 6.14 0.08 18.00
N GLU A 113 5.75 -0.92 17.20
CA GLU A 113 6.65 -1.56 16.23
C GLU A 113 7.18 -0.54 15.20
N LEU A 114 6.32 0.36 14.69
CA LEU A 114 6.73 1.39 13.74
C LEU A 114 7.72 2.37 14.38
N VAL A 115 7.44 2.84 15.61
CA VAL A 115 8.34 3.72 16.36
C VAL A 115 9.70 3.06 16.57
N GLU A 116 9.72 1.82 17.09
CA GLU A 116 10.95 1.07 17.36
C GLU A 116 11.79 0.86 16.10
N ARG A 117 11.15 0.47 14.98
CA ARG A 117 11.84 0.26 13.70
C ARG A 117 12.45 1.55 13.16
N ILE A 118 11.73 2.67 13.23
CA ILE A 118 12.25 3.96 12.77
C ILE A 118 13.40 4.41 13.69
N GLN A 119 13.24 4.35 15.01
CA GLN A 119 14.31 4.74 15.94
C GLN A 119 15.57 3.88 15.77
N THR A 120 15.42 2.58 15.53
CA THR A 120 16.55 1.67 15.32
C THR A 120 17.34 2.04 14.06
N ASP A 121 16.64 2.32 12.96
CA ASP A 121 17.28 2.66 11.69
C ASP A 121 17.93 4.06 11.68
N PHE A 122 17.54 4.93 12.62
CA PHE A 122 18.04 6.30 12.74
C PHE A 122 18.75 6.54 14.08
N LYS A 123 19.21 5.48 14.76
CA LYS A 123 19.77 5.50 16.12
C LYS A 123 20.95 6.46 16.32
N ASP A 124 21.74 6.69 15.26
CA ASP A 124 22.90 7.60 15.30
C ASP A 124 22.53 9.08 15.04
N ASN A 125 21.29 9.37 14.63
CA ASN A 125 20.81 10.73 14.50
C ASN A 125 20.32 11.22 15.87
N VAL A 126 21.23 11.88 16.59
CA VAL A 126 21.05 12.48 17.92
C VAL A 126 19.76 13.33 18.02
N CYS A 127 19.28 13.88 16.90
CA CYS A 127 17.91 14.36 16.74
C CYS A 127 17.29 13.80 15.46
N LEU A 128 16.18 13.07 15.56
CA LEU A 128 15.30 12.78 14.42
C LEU A 128 14.55 14.07 14.04
N THR A 129 15.24 15.01 13.39
CA THR A 129 14.62 16.16 12.69
C THR A 129 14.01 15.77 11.35
N THR A 130 14.01 14.46 11.04
CA THR A 130 13.50 13.96 9.78
C THR A 130 11.98 14.09 9.76
N LYS A 131 11.48 14.75 8.72
CA LYS A 131 10.05 14.90 8.49
C LYS A 131 9.44 13.55 8.15
N ILE A 132 8.24 13.29 8.65
CA ILE A 132 7.51 12.06 8.39
C ILE A 132 6.18 12.40 7.73
N PHE A 133 5.84 11.69 6.67
CA PHE A 133 4.46 11.61 6.20
C PHE A 133 3.85 10.29 6.69
N LEU A 134 2.80 10.39 7.48
CA LEU A 134 2.09 9.26 8.09
C LEU A 134 0.73 9.07 7.40
N ALA A 135 0.65 8.07 6.52
CA ALA A 135 -0.60 7.58 5.95
C ALA A 135 -1.35 6.75 7.01
N ILE A 136 -2.53 7.21 7.42
CA ILE A 136 -3.40 6.57 8.42
C ILE A 136 -4.83 6.55 7.95
N ASP A 137 -5.56 5.50 8.33
CA ASP A 137 -6.98 5.34 8.00
C ASP A 137 -7.92 5.92 9.07
N LEU A 138 -7.36 6.64 10.05
CA LEU A 138 -8.04 7.28 11.18
C LEU A 138 -7.66 8.76 11.27
N LYS A 139 -8.43 9.53 12.04
CA LYS A 139 -8.06 10.89 12.44
C LYS A 139 -6.84 10.87 13.38
N ARG A 140 -6.18 12.02 13.55
CA ARG A 140 -4.97 12.24 14.37
C ARG A 140 -5.14 11.93 15.87
N ASP A 141 -6.32 12.20 16.42
CA ASP A 141 -6.54 12.31 17.89
C ASP A 141 -6.52 11.02 18.75
N PRO A 142 -6.73 9.79 18.24
CA PRO A 142 -6.77 8.60 19.08
C PRO A 142 -5.54 8.45 19.98
N ILE A 143 -5.77 8.12 21.26
CA ILE A 143 -4.73 8.09 22.30
C ILE A 143 -3.54 7.16 21.98
N PHE A 144 -3.77 6.10 21.22
CA PHE A 144 -2.72 5.15 20.83
C PHE A 144 -1.78 5.68 19.73
N LEU A 145 -2.11 6.80 19.07
CA LEU A 145 -1.22 7.49 18.14
C LEU A 145 -0.29 8.48 18.85
N GLN A 146 -0.63 8.90 20.07
CA GLN A 146 0.16 9.87 20.84
C GLN A 146 1.64 9.49 20.98
N PRO A 147 2.02 8.23 21.25
CA PRO A 147 3.43 7.85 21.29
C PRO A 147 4.18 8.16 19.99
N PHE A 148 3.53 8.00 18.84
CA PHE A 148 4.13 8.30 17.53
C PHE A 148 4.37 9.80 17.37
N PHE A 149 3.34 10.62 17.60
CA PHE A 149 3.44 12.08 17.43
C PHE A 149 4.33 12.77 18.48
N GLN A 150 4.41 12.22 19.69
CA GLN A 150 5.33 12.68 20.73
C GLN A 150 6.79 12.34 20.40
N THR A 151 7.02 11.18 19.77
CA THR A 151 8.36 10.76 19.35
C THR A 151 8.82 11.51 18.10
N PHE A 152 7.92 11.72 17.13
CA PHE A 152 8.22 12.35 15.85
C PHE A 152 7.41 13.64 15.69
N THR A 153 7.98 14.76 16.15
CA THR A 153 7.29 16.06 16.19
C THR A 153 7.02 16.65 14.81
N CYS A 154 7.87 16.35 13.80
CA CYS A 154 7.69 16.77 12.41
C CYS A 154 6.90 15.73 11.59
N THR A 155 5.72 15.34 12.07
CA THR A 155 4.83 14.39 11.39
C THR A 155 3.64 15.09 10.75
N TYR A 156 3.48 14.83 9.45
CA TYR A 156 2.35 15.26 8.63
C TYR A 156 1.45 14.07 8.31
N ILE A 157 0.14 14.30 8.27
CA ILE A 157 -0.87 13.36 7.77
C ILE A 157 -1.62 14.03 6.63
N LEU A 158 -2.39 13.25 5.86
CA LEU A 158 -3.12 13.80 4.71
C LEU A 158 -4.07 14.96 5.09
N ASP A 159 -4.70 14.89 6.26
CA ASP A 159 -5.60 15.95 6.78
C ASP A 159 -4.92 17.32 6.94
N ASP A 160 -3.59 17.38 7.06
CA ASP A 160 -2.85 18.65 7.16
C ASP A 160 -2.80 19.40 5.81
N PHE A 161 -3.26 18.77 4.72
CA PHE A 161 -3.23 19.29 3.35
C PHE A 161 -4.62 19.35 2.71
N ASN A 162 -5.69 19.42 3.50
CA ASN A 162 -7.07 19.45 3.00
C ASN A 162 -7.33 20.56 1.96
N ASP A 163 -6.63 21.69 2.06
CA ASP A 163 -6.67 22.78 1.07
C ASP A 163 -6.21 22.35 -0.32
N LEU A 164 -5.24 21.43 -0.39
CA LEU A 164 -4.70 20.91 -1.64
C LEU A 164 -5.58 19.81 -2.27
N LEU A 165 -6.48 19.20 -1.50
CA LEU A 165 -7.33 18.09 -1.97
C LEU A 165 -8.59 18.57 -2.70
N GLU A 166 -8.88 19.88 -2.65
CA GLU A 166 -10.07 20.50 -3.24
C GLU A 166 -10.34 20.06 -4.70
N PRO A 167 -9.33 19.97 -5.61
CA PRO A 167 -9.56 19.58 -7.00
C PRO A 167 -10.13 18.17 -7.18
N LEU A 168 -9.95 17.26 -6.20
CA LEU A 168 -10.50 15.90 -6.28
C LEU A 168 -12.04 15.91 -6.24
N ASN A 169 -12.67 16.93 -5.66
CA ASN A 169 -14.13 17.03 -5.55
C ASN A 169 -14.82 17.22 -6.90
N PHE A 170 -14.08 17.64 -7.93
CA PHE A 170 -14.60 17.89 -9.28
C PHE A 170 -14.27 16.78 -10.26
N LEU A 171 -13.45 15.80 -9.87
CA LEU A 171 -13.16 14.65 -10.71
C LEU A 171 -14.37 13.73 -10.75
N LYS A 172 -14.93 13.57 -11.96
CA LYS A 172 -16.07 12.72 -12.22
C LYS A 172 -15.69 11.57 -13.15
N ASN A 173 -16.35 10.44 -12.97
CA ASN A 173 -16.32 9.37 -13.96
C ASN A 173 -17.02 9.86 -15.25
N PRO A 174 -16.35 9.84 -16.42
CA PRO A 174 -16.93 10.35 -17.65
C PRO A 174 -18.15 9.56 -18.14
N ASN A 175 -18.40 8.36 -17.62
CA ASN A 175 -19.50 7.51 -18.05
C ASN A 175 -20.79 7.72 -17.27
N ASP A 176 -20.72 8.09 -15.99
CA ASP A 176 -21.87 8.15 -15.08
C ASP A 176 -21.89 9.39 -14.16
N ASP A 177 -20.97 10.33 -14.36
CA ASP A 177 -20.82 11.57 -13.60
C ASP A 177 -20.57 11.40 -12.08
N MET A 178 -20.28 10.17 -11.62
CA MET A 178 -20.00 9.91 -10.21
C MET A 178 -18.74 10.66 -9.77
N ILE A 179 -18.85 11.41 -8.68
CA ILE A 179 -17.71 12.08 -8.04
C ILE A 179 -16.74 11.00 -7.54
N LEU A 180 -15.49 11.08 -7.99
CA LEU A 180 -14.47 10.07 -7.75
C LEU A 180 -13.67 10.28 -6.46
N TYR A 181 -13.92 11.36 -5.71
CA TYR A 181 -13.15 11.77 -4.53
C TYR A 181 -12.79 10.61 -3.60
N GLU A 182 -13.77 9.85 -3.12
CA GLU A 182 -13.60 8.73 -2.18
C GLU A 182 -12.75 7.58 -2.74
N PHE A 183 -12.69 7.43 -4.07
CA PHE A 183 -11.88 6.42 -4.74
C PHE A 183 -10.44 6.88 -5.00
N LEU A 184 -10.23 8.20 -5.14
CA LEU A 184 -8.95 8.79 -5.51
C LEU A 184 -8.14 9.27 -4.31
N ILE A 185 -8.78 9.69 -3.22
CA ILE A 185 -8.07 10.14 -2.02
C ILE A 185 -7.08 9.10 -1.46
N PRO A 186 -7.37 7.78 -1.44
CA PRO A 186 -6.38 6.81 -0.96
C PRO A 186 -5.18 6.67 -1.91
N LEU A 187 -5.33 7.02 -3.20
CA LEU A 187 -4.23 7.03 -4.16
C LEU A 187 -3.30 8.23 -3.94
N VAL A 188 -3.83 9.39 -3.54
CA VAL A 188 -2.99 10.52 -3.10
C VAL A 188 -2.15 10.11 -1.90
N ASP A 189 -2.79 9.56 -0.86
CA ASP A 189 -2.10 9.10 0.35
C ASP A 189 -1.01 8.07 0.04
N LEU A 190 -1.33 7.09 -0.81
CA LEU A 190 -0.42 6.05 -1.29
C LEU A 190 0.80 6.64 -2.03
N LEU A 191 0.57 7.59 -2.93
CA LEU A 191 1.65 8.18 -3.72
C LEU A 191 2.56 9.05 -2.85
N VAL A 192 2.00 9.91 -2.01
CA VAL A 192 2.78 10.75 -1.09
C VAL A 192 3.60 9.87 -0.15
N VAL A 193 3.02 8.85 0.50
CA VAL A 193 3.79 8.01 1.42
C VAL A 193 4.87 7.20 0.70
N SER A 194 4.64 6.80 -0.56
CA SER A 194 5.63 6.02 -1.33
C SER A 194 6.82 6.81 -1.84
N LYS A 195 6.72 8.14 -1.95
CA LYS A 195 7.78 9.03 -2.47
C LYS A 195 8.76 9.54 -1.40
N GLY A 196 8.62 9.06 -0.16
CA GLY A 196 9.60 9.31 0.89
C GLY A 196 10.94 8.61 0.61
N LYS A 197 12.02 9.10 1.24
CA LYS A 197 13.37 8.52 1.16
C LYS A 197 13.42 7.04 1.56
N LYS A 198 12.56 6.64 2.49
CA LYS A 198 12.43 5.29 3.01
C LYS A 198 10.99 5.08 3.45
N PHE A 199 10.49 3.86 3.32
CA PHE A 199 9.12 3.50 3.68
C PHE A 199 9.06 2.50 4.85
N TYR A 200 8.10 2.71 5.76
CA TYR A 200 7.73 1.79 6.83
C TYR A 200 6.23 1.54 6.81
N GLY A 201 5.81 0.29 6.66
CA GLY A 201 4.39 -0.07 6.64
C GLY A 201 3.98 -1.09 7.70
N THR A 202 2.69 -1.09 8.03
CA THR A 202 2.04 -2.16 8.80
C THR A 202 2.13 -3.51 8.09
N ARG A 203 2.52 -4.56 8.82
CA ARG A 203 2.55 -5.94 8.33
C ARG A 203 1.17 -6.37 7.83
N SER A 204 1.16 -7.24 6.83
CA SER A 204 -0.06 -7.83 6.24
C SER A 204 -1.02 -6.86 5.54
N SER A 205 -0.80 -5.53 5.59
CA SER A 205 -1.61 -4.58 4.83
C SER A 205 -1.27 -4.61 3.34
N THR A 206 -2.29 -4.72 2.49
CA THR A 206 -2.14 -4.63 1.03
C THR A 206 -1.73 -3.24 0.59
N PHE A 207 -2.18 -2.20 1.28
CA PHE A 207 -1.74 -0.82 1.06
C PHE A 207 -0.24 -0.70 1.34
N SER A 208 0.24 -1.16 2.51
CA SER A 208 1.68 -1.13 2.83
C SER A 208 2.52 -1.85 1.79
N LYS A 209 2.06 -3.03 1.33
CA LYS A 209 2.77 -3.79 0.29
C LYS A 209 2.84 -3.04 -1.02
N TYR A 210 1.80 -2.29 -1.38
CA TYR A 210 1.81 -1.52 -2.61
C TYR A 210 2.70 -0.28 -2.48
N ALA A 211 2.57 0.48 -1.38
CA ALA A 211 3.41 1.62 -1.08
C ALA A 211 4.91 1.27 -1.09
N GLN A 212 5.29 0.14 -0.48
CA GLN A 212 6.67 -0.35 -0.50
C GLN A 212 7.18 -0.60 -1.93
N ARG A 213 6.37 -1.24 -2.79
CA ARG A 213 6.74 -1.48 -4.19
C ARG A 213 6.92 -0.19 -4.97
N LEU A 214 6.05 0.80 -4.73
CA LEU A 214 6.18 2.11 -5.35
C LEU A 214 7.46 2.80 -4.89
N ASN A 215 7.77 2.75 -3.59
CA ASN A 215 9.00 3.30 -3.02
C ASN A 215 10.28 2.67 -3.60
N GLU A 216 10.24 1.40 -3.98
CA GLU A 216 11.36 0.70 -4.65
C GLU A 216 11.52 1.07 -6.13
N VAL A 217 10.51 1.70 -6.74
CA VAL A 217 10.49 2.06 -8.16
C VAL A 217 10.85 3.54 -8.38
N TRP A 218 10.53 4.42 -7.41
CA TRP A 218 10.87 5.85 -7.47
C TRP A 218 12.36 6.12 -7.24
#